data_AF-A0A172TM64-F1
#
_entry.id   AF-A0A172TM64-F1
#
_cell.length_a   1.000
_cell.length_b   1.000
_cell.length_c   1.000
_cell.angle_alpha   90.00
_cell.angle_beta   90.00
_cell.angle_gamma   90.00
#
_symmetry.space_group_name_H-M   'P 1'
#
loop_
_entity.id
_entity.type
_entity.pdbx_description
1 polymer ?
#
loop_
_entity_poly.entity_id
_entity_poly.type
_entity_poly.pdbx_seq_one_letter_code
_entity_poly.pdbx_strand_id
1 'polypeptide(L)' 'MKYNYEDLSVAEKRIYDLLTKFQLDPKNHDQLSKRSGFSEFHVKAAIQLLTLKGLLNQRGPSRNL' A
#
# COMPACT_ATOMS: atom_id res chain seq x y z
N MET A 1 0.72 -16.88 -11.88
CA MET A 1 0.47 -15.51 -12.38
C MET A 1 1.31 -14.55 -11.55
N LYS A 2 2.18 -13.74 -12.17
CA LYS A 2 2.85 -12.61 -11.50
C LYS A 2 2.04 -11.36 -11.83
N TYR A 3 1.55 -10.64 -10.82
CA TYR A 3 0.86 -9.36 -11.02
C TYR A 3 1.87 -8.30 -11.46
N ASN A 4 1.58 -7.56 -12.53
CA ASN A 4 2.42 -6.48 -13.01
C ASN A 4 1.97 -5.13 -12.41
N TYR A 5 2.93 -4.27 -12.12
CA TYR A 5 2.69 -2.92 -11.61
C TYR A 5 1.79 -2.09 -12.55
N GLU A 6 1.82 -2.39 -13.85
CA GLU A 6 1.00 -1.70 -14.85
C GLU A 6 -0.51 -1.92 -14.68
N ASP A 7 -0.91 -3.07 -14.12
CA ASP A 7 -2.31 -3.46 -13.89
C ASP A 7 -2.94 -2.78 -12.66
N LEU A 8 -2.15 -2.01 -11.90
CA LEU A 8 -2.62 -1.30 -10.73
C LEU A 8 -3.37 -0.01 -11.11
N SER A 9 -4.44 0.27 -10.36
CA SER A 9 -5.12 1.55 -10.42
C SER A 9 -4.19 2.69 -10.02
N VAL A 10 -4.56 3.92 -10.39
CA VAL A 10 -3.78 5.12 -10.04
C VAL A 10 -3.60 5.25 -8.52
N ALA A 11 -4.65 4.89 -7.75
CA ALA A 11 -4.58 4.87 -6.29
C ALA A 11 -3.58 3.83 -5.78
N GLU A 12 -3.67 2.59 -6.25
CA GLU A 12 -2.75 1.52 -5.86
C GLU A 12 -1.30 1.85 -6.22
N LYS A 13 -1.02 2.37 -7.43
CA LYS A 13 0.33 2.78 -7.83
C LYS A 13 0.89 3.85 -6.90
N ARG A 14 0.08 4.87 -6.59
CA ARG A 14 0.51 6.00 -5.75
C ARG A 14 0.73 5.58 -4.30
N ILE A 15 -0.15 4.75 -3.75
CA ILE A 15 0.02 4.19 -2.40
C ILE A 15 1.23 3.25 -2.36
N TYR A 16 1.41 2.39 -3.36
CA TYR A 16 2.57 1.51 -3.44
C TYR A 16 3.88 2.30 -3.50
N ASP A 17 3.95 3.37 -4.29
CA ASP A 17 5.11 4.26 -4.35
C ASP A 17 5.36 4.96 -3.02
N LEU A 18 4.31 5.43 -2.32
CA LEU A 18 4.42 6.02 -0.99
C LEU A 18 4.97 5.03 0.05
N LEU A 19 4.57 3.77 -0.03
CA LEU A 19 5.02 2.73 0.90
C LEU A 19 6.43 2.22 0.57
N THR A 20 6.80 2.13 -0.71
CA THR A 20 8.08 1.54 -1.13
C THR A 20 9.18 2.56 -1.34
N LYS A 21 8.91 3.67 -2.02
CA LYS A 21 9.91 4.71 -2.32
C LYS A 21 10.13 5.65 -1.13
N PHE A 22 9.05 6.01 -0.44
CA PHE A 22 9.10 6.91 0.71
C PHE A 22 9.13 6.16 2.06
N GLN A 23 9.08 4.82 2.04
CA GLN A 23 9.12 3.95 3.22
C GLN A 23 8.10 4.37 4.30
N LEU A 24 6.94 4.86 3.88
CA LEU A 24 5.87 5.26 4.80
C LEU A 24 5.25 4.04 5.47
N ASP A 25 4.80 4.21 6.72
CA ASP A 25 4.16 3.13 7.45
C ASP A 25 2.77 2.84 6.84
N PRO A 26 2.51 1.60 6.37
CA PRO A 26 1.20 1.22 5.86
C PRO A 26 0.06 1.35 6.89
N LYS A 27 0.37 1.43 8.18
CA LYS A 27 -0.62 1.67 9.24
C LYS A 27 -0.98 3.15 9.41
N ASN A 28 -0.15 4.07 8.89
CA ASN A 28 -0.38 5.51 9.00
C ASN A 28 -1.23 6.02 7.83
N HIS A 29 -2.53 5.68 7.88
CA HIS A 29 -3.46 6.03 6.81
C HIS A 29 -3.66 7.55 6.65
N ASP A 30 -3.54 8.34 7.72
CA ASP A 30 -3.65 9.81 7.67
C ASP A 30 -2.51 10.42 6.84
N GLN A 31 -1.27 9.98 7.10
CA GLN A 31 -0.11 10.45 6.34
C GLN A 31 -0.17 10.03 4.86
N LEU A 32 -0.61 8.80 4.59
CA LEU A 32 -0.81 8.29 3.24
C LEU A 32 -1.94 9.03 2.51
N SER A 33 -3.04 9.32 3.20
CA SER A 33 -4.16 10.12 2.71
C SER A 33 -3.68 11.51 2.27
N LYS A 34 -3.00 12.24 3.16
CA LYS A 34 -2.45 13.58 2.89
C LYS A 34 -1.44 13.59 1.74
N ARG A 35 -0.54 12.61 1.69
CA ARG A 35 0.51 12.51 0.64
C ARG A 35 -0.04 12.07 -0.71
N SER A 36 -1.04 11.19 -0.71
CA SER A 36 -1.62 10.65 -1.94
C SER A 36 -2.71 11.55 -2.53
N GLY A 37 -3.37 12.36 -1.68
CA GLY A 37 -4.54 13.15 -2.04
C GLY A 37 -5.84 12.34 -2.08
N PHE A 38 -5.80 11.06 -1.71
CA PHE A 38 -6.99 10.19 -1.63
C PHE A 38 -7.55 10.16 -0.22
N SER A 39 -8.85 9.94 -0.08
CA SER A 39 -9.46 9.74 1.23
C SER A 39 -8.95 8.45 1.89
N GLU A 40 -8.96 8.40 3.22
CA GLU A 40 -8.51 7.23 3.99
C GLU A 40 -9.20 5.92 3.56
N PHE A 41 -10.46 5.99 3.13
CA PHE A 41 -11.19 4.85 2.61
C PHE A 41 -10.48 4.23 1.39
N HIS A 42 -10.11 5.06 0.41
CA HIS A 42 -9.39 4.62 -0.78
C HIS A 42 -7.97 4.15 -0.46
N VAL A 43 -7.30 4.79 0.52
CA VAL A 43 -5.98 4.35 1.00
C VAL A 43 -6.07 2.93 1.57
N LYS A 44 -7.02 2.67 2.47
CA LYS A 44 -7.23 1.34 3.08
C LYS A 44 -7.54 0.29 2.02
N ALA A 45 -8.44 0.62 1.08
CA ALA A 45 -8.77 -0.27 -0.03
C ALA A 45 -7.54 -0.60 -0.90
N ALA A 46 -6.75 0.41 -1.27
CA ALA A 46 -5.53 0.22 -2.05
C ALA A 46 -4.51 -0.66 -1.32
N ILE A 47 -4.29 -0.45 -0.01
CA ILE A 47 -3.37 -1.27 0.79
C ILE A 47 -3.84 -2.74 0.84
N GLN A 48 -5.15 -2.97 1.03
CA GLN A 48 -5.72 -4.31 1.00
C GLN A 48 -5.53 -4.97 -0.37
N LEU A 49 -5.83 -4.27 -1.46
CA LEU A 49 -5.69 -4.80 -2.81
C LEU A 49 -4.22 -5.12 -3.15
N LEU A 50 -3.29 -4.22 -2.80
CA LEU A 50 -1.85 -4.44 -2.94
C LEU A 50 -1.36 -5.64 -2.12
N THR A 51 -1.93 -5.86 -0.94
CA THR A 51 -1.66 -7.07 -0.13
C THR A 51 -2.17 -8.32 -0.84
N LEU A 52 -3.43 -8.31 -1.30
CA LEU A 52 -4.05 -9.46 -1.98
C LEU A 52 -3.31 -9.83 -3.28
N LYS A 53 -2.76 -8.84 -3.97
CA LYS A 53 -1.90 -9.01 -5.15
C LYS A 53 -0.49 -9.49 -4.80
N GLY A 54 -0.14 -9.60 -3.52
CA GLY A 54 1.19 -10.00 -3.04
C GLY A 54 2.28 -8.96 -3.26
N LEU A 55 1.91 -7.70 -3.52
CA LEU A 55 2.83 -6.59 -3.76
C LEU A 55 3.27 -5.92 -2.47
N LEU A 56 2.38 -5.87 -1.47
CA LEU A 56 2.77 -5.57 -0.10
C LEU A 56 3.01 -6.88 0.62
N ASN A 57 4.28 -7.13 0.95
CA ASN A 57 4.59 -8.12 1.96
C ASN A 57 4.05 -7.60 3.29
N GLN A 58 2.86 -8.09 3.68
CA GLN A 58 2.52 -8.15 5.09
C GLN A 58 3.55 -9.04 5.75
N ARG A 59 4.68 -8.44 6.14
CA ARG A 59 5.36 -8.88 7.35
C ARG A 59 4.31 -8.71 8.44
N GLY A 60 3.54 -9.79 8.66
CA GLY A 60 2.91 -10.02 9.95
C GLY A 60 3.96 -9.80 11.05
N PRO A 61 3.53 -9.49 12.28
CA PRO A 61 4.41 -9.12 13.38
C PRO A 61 5.65 -10.00 13.37
N SER A 62 6.80 -9.33 13.30
CA SER A 62 8.12 -9.93 13.18
C SER A 62 8.21 -11.18 14.05
N ARG A 63 8.67 -12.29 13.45
CA ARG A 63 9.24 -13.42 14.18
C ARG A 63 10.23 -12.87 15.22
N ASN A 64 9.80 -12.82 16.47
CA ASN A 64 10.66 -12.73 17.63
C ASN A 64 9.84 -13.13 18.86
N LEU A 65 9.64 -14.44 19.03
CA LEU A 65 9.43 -15.11 20.31
C LEU A 65 10.02 -16.52 20.18
#